data_AF-A0A3D3PC58-F1
#
_entry.id   AF-A0A3D3PC58-F1
#
_cell.length_a   1.000
_cell.length_b   1.000
_cell.length_c   1.000
_cell.angle_alpha   90.00
_cell.angle_beta   90.00
_cell.angle_gamma   90.00
#
_symmetry.space_group_name_H-M   'P 1'
#
loop_
_entity.id
_entity.type
_entity.pdbx_description
1 polymer ?
#
loop_
_entity_poly.entity_id
_entity_poly.type
_entity_poly.pdbx_seq_one_letter_code
_entity_poly.pdbx_strand_id
1 'polypeptide(L)'
;MCGLFLFCLSCNSKALQKESLTIKVDKDSIPMGRSIMLTAHLNLKSGNLAKEYLLLPYVNQRRWGSHERPDSIGNVTFLLPLPNPGKIEIQVIAVKAETNNWMGSSNRDLLIVGNFMPDSGLHSNELSVIVKKRTMPAASDDGHLFCVQWEPWFIPGPGSWTSAEAVPIVGFYDSYNEDVIRQHVLWFMDLGVNFIMPDWSNHIWGKKHWNEIGDGARAIVHATTCFLEVLAKMRDEGIDVPKVAIMPGISNGPPATMIALNEQLDWIYQNYVLNPRFKGLFQDYDGKPLMIILDIGALGSKKGTA
;
A
#
# COMPACT_ATOMS: atom_id res chain seq x y z
N MET A 1 -10.20 -51.12 -65.73
CA MET A 1 -9.55 -50.62 -64.50
C MET A 1 -9.43 -49.11 -64.62
N CYS A 2 -10.36 -48.36 -64.04
CA CYS A 2 -10.25 -46.90 -63.88
C CYS A 2 -10.10 -46.62 -62.38
N GLY A 3 -8.96 -46.06 -62.00
CA GLY A 3 -8.59 -45.77 -60.62
C GLY A 3 -9.35 -44.56 -60.08
N LEU A 4 -10.02 -44.77 -58.95
CA LEU A 4 -10.67 -43.73 -58.17
C LEU A 4 -9.63 -43.10 -57.24
N PHE A 5 -9.26 -41.84 -57.47
CA PHE A 5 -8.42 -41.08 -56.54
C PHE A 5 -9.28 -40.55 -55.39
N LEU A 6 -9.11 -41.12 -54.19
CA LEU A 6 -9.62 -40.55 -52.95
C LEU A 6 -8.65 -39.45 -52.47
N PHE A 7 -9.10 -38.20 -52.50
CA PHE A 7 -8.46 -37.12 -51.74
C PHE A 7 -8.91 -37.22 -50.27
N CYS A 8 -8.02 -37.66 -49.38
CA CYS A 8 -8.19 -37.48 -47.94
C CYS A 8 -7.98 -36.00 -47.59
N LEU A 9 -9.06 -35.25 -47.45
CA LEU A 9 -9.05 -33.98 -46.72
C LEU A 9 -8.87 -34.29 -45.24
N SER A 10 -7.66 -34.11 -44.71
CA SER A 10 -7.46 -34.08 -43.27
C SER A 10 -8.09 -32.80 -42.72
N CYS A 11 -9.29 -32.92 -42.15
CA CYS A 11 -9.83 -31.90 -41.26
C CYS A 11 -8.92 -31.82 -40.03
N ASN A 12 -7.95 -30.90 -40.06
CA ASN A 12 -7.29 -30.43 -38.84
C ASN A 12 -8.35 -29.68 -38.03
N SER A 13 -8.96 -30.38 -37.06
CA SER A 13 -9.77 -29.74 -36.04
C SER A 13 -8.85 -28.83 -35.22
N LYS A 14 -8.78 -27.54 -35.58
CA LYS A 14 -8.38 -26.50 -34.64
C LYS A 14 -9.41 -26.53 -33.52
N ALA A 15 -9.15 -27.33 -32.48
CA ALA A 15 -9.88 -27.21 -31.23
C ALA A 15 -9.86 -25.73 -30.85
N LEU A 16 -11.03 -25.10 -30.73
CA LEU A 16 -11.14 -23.71 -30.31
C LEU A 16 -10.43 -23.60 -28.96
N GLN A 17 -9.23 -23.01 -28.97
CA GLN A 17 -8.46 -22.80 -27.76
C GLN A 17 -9.26 -21.81 -26.92
N LYS A 18 -9.82 -22.30 -25.81
CA LYS A 18 -10.56 -21.47 -24.87
C LYS A 18 -9.54 -20.59 -24.15
N GLU A 19 -9.85 -19.30 -24.01
CA GLU A 19 -9.02 -18.40 -23.21
C GLU A 19 -9.02 -18.90 -21.77
N SER A 20 -7.83 -18.90 -21.16
CA SER A 20 -7.68 -19.33 -19.77
C SER A 20 -6.62 -18.49 -19.07
N LEU A 21 -6.81 -18.30 -17.78
CA LEU A 21 -5.82 -17.71 -16.89
C LEU A 21 -5.51 -18.76 -15.83
N THR A 22 -4.23 -19.03 -15.61
CA THR A 22 -3.79 -19.99 -14.61
C THR A 22 -2.75 -19.35 -13.71
N ILE A 23 -2.78 -19.69 -12.43
CA ILE A 23 -1.85 -19.16 -11.43
C ILE A 23 -1.21 -20.27 -10.62
N LYS A 24 0.01 -20.02 -10.15
CA LYS A 24 0.78 -20.87 -9.24
C LYS A 24 1.54 -20.02 -8.22
N VAL A 25 1.75 -20.55 -7.03
CA VAL A 25 2.59 -19.93 -5.99
C VAL A 25 3.84 -20.77 -5.76
N ASP A 26 4.94 -20.12 -5.36
CA ASP A 26 6.17 -20.79 -4.98
C ASP A 26 6.06 -21.54 -3.64
N LYS A 27 5.17 -21.06 -2.76
CA LYS A 27 4.97 -21.58 -1.39
C LYS A 27 3.49 -21.59 -1.04
N ASP A 28 3.07 -22.63 -0.34
CA ASP A 28 1.72 -22.79 0.24
C ASP A 28 1.60 -22.18 1.65
N SER A 29 2.72 -21.79 2.26
CA SER A 29 2.74 -21.13 3.55
C SER A 29 3.92 -20.18 3.70
N ILE A 30 3.68 -19.02 4.32
CA ILE A 30 4.70 -18.03 4.63
C ILE A 30 4.46 -17.36 6.00
N PRO A 31 5.49 -16.79 6.64
CA PRO A 31 5.30 -15.90 7.79
C PRO A 31 4.61 -14.59 7.38
N MET A 32 3.80 -14.01 8.28
CA MET A 32 3.15 -12.71 8.05
C MET A 32 4.15 -11.61 7.71
N GLY A 33 3.79 -10.71 6.80
CA GLY A 33 4.63 -9.63 6.31
C GLY A 33 5.68 -10.05 5.27
N ARG A 34 5.84 -11.37 5.02
CA ARG A 34 6.65 -11.88 3.90
C ARG A 34 5.82 -11.96 2.63
N SER A 35 6.51 -12.21 1.52
CA SER A 35 5.88 -12.33 0.21
C SER A 35 5.96 -13.75 -0.33
N ILE A 36 4.92 -14.13 -1.05
CA ILE A 36 4.95 -15.23 -2.01
C ILE A 36 5.31 -14.70 -3.39
N MET A 37 5.84 -15.57 -4.23
CA MET A 37 5.95 -15.34 -5.67
C MET A 37 4.76 -16.01 -6.36
N LEU A 38 3.88 -15.19 -6.92
CA LEU A 38 2.70 -15.63 -7.67
C LEU A 38 3.02 -15.52 -9.16
N THR A 39 3.02 -16.65 -9.87
CA THR A 39 3.18 -16.68 -11.32
C THR A 39 1.82 -16.86 -11.97
N ALA A 40 1.55 -16.09 -13.02
CA ALA A 40 0.33 -16.17 -13.80
C ALA A 40 0.66 -16.41 -15.28
N HIS A 41 -0.14 -17.24 -15.93
CA HIS A 41 -0.06 -17.48 -17.37
C HIS A 41 -1.44 -17.27 -18.02
N LEU A 42 -1.50 -16.28 -18.90
CA LEU A 42 -2.66 -15.92 -19.70
C LEU A 42 -2.57 -16.58 -21.08
N ASN A 43 -3.44 -17.55 -21.34
CA ASN A 43 -3.59 -18.18 -22.65
C ASN A 43 -4.73 -17.50 -23.42
N LEU A 44 -4.41 -16.93 -24.58
CA LEU A 44 -5.32 -16.17 -25.41
C LEU A 44 -5.65 -16.90 -26.71
N LYS A 45 -6.81 -16.59 -27.28
CA LYS A 45 -7.14 -17.00 -28.64
C LYS A 45 -6.21 -16.32 -29.65
N SER A 46 -5.95 -17.02 -30.76
CA SER A 46 -5.21 -16.47 -31.90
C SER A 46 -5.76 -15.11 -32.32
N GLY A 47 -4.89 -14.09 -32.32
CA GLY A 47 -5.22 -12.71 -32.71
C GLY A 47 -5.31 -11.72 -31.53
N ASN A 48 -5.49 -12.20 -30.31
CA ASN A 48 -5.43 -11.34 -29.11
C ASN A 48 -3.98 -11.20 -28.63
N LEU A 49 -3.58 -9.97 -28.29
CA LEU A 49 -2.24 -9.69 -27.80
C LEU A 49 -2.23 -9.61 -26.28
N ALA A 50 -1.29 -10.31 -25.65
CA ALA A 50 -1.13 -10.33 -24.20
C ALA A 50 -1.00 -8.92 -23.60
N LYS A 51 -0.26 -8.02 -24.26
CA LYS A 51 -0.08 -6.61 -23.84
C LYS A 51 -1.37 -5.78 -23.75
N GLU A 52 -2.47 -6.24 -24.34
CA GLU A 52 -3.79 -5.61 -24.23
C GLU A 52 -4.53 -5.98 -22.95
N TYR A 53 -3.90 -6.76 -22.07
CA TYR A 53 -4.48 -7.18 -20.81
C TYR A 53 -3.67 -6.66 -19.64
N LEU A 54 -4.40 -6.38 -18.56
CA LEU A 54 -3.86 -6.09 -17.25
C LEU A 54 -4.27 -7.24 -16.33
N LEU A 55 -3.31 -7.81 -15.61
CA LEU A 55 -3.57 -8.86 -14.63
C LEU A 55 -3.55 -8.24 -13.24
N LEU A 56 -4.62 -8.46 -12.49
CA LEU A 56 -4.83 -7.87 -11.18
C LEU A 56 -4.98 -8.98 -10.13
N PRO A 57 -4.07 -9.07 -9.15
CA PRO A 57 -4.20 -9.99 -8.04
C PRO A 57 -5.27 -9.55 -7.03
N TYR A 58 -5.93 -10.55 -6.45
CA TYR A 58 -6.91 -10.43 -5.39
C TYR A 58 -6.59 -11.43 -4.29
N VAL A 59 -6.71 -10.98 -3.04
CA VAL A 59 -6.58 -11.79 -1.84
C VAL A 59 -7.91 -11.71 -1.09
N ASN A 60 -8.53 -12.85 -0.78
CA ASN A 60 -9.84 -12.94 -0.14
C ASN A 60 -10.89 -12.07 -0.86
N GLN A 61 -10.92 -12.15 -2.20
CA GLN A 61 -11.80 -11.37 -3.08
C GLN A 61 -11.59 -9.85 -3.01
N ARG A 62 -10.49 -9.38 -2.43
CA ARG A 62 -10.13 -7.95 -2.30
C ARG A 62 -8.89 -7.64 -3.12
N ARG A 63 -8.91 -6.52 -3.83
CA ARG A 63 -7.78 -6.08 -4.67
C ARG A 63 -6.54 -5.94 -3.82
N TRP A 64 -5.46 -6.63 -4.17
CA TRP A 64 -4.21 -6.63 -3.41
C TRP A 64 -3.00 -6.96 -4.29
N GLY A 65 -1.88 -6.26 -4.13
CA GLY A 65 -0.65 -6.50 -4.90
C GLY A 65 -0.50 -5.56 -6.10
N SER A 66 0.69 -5.44 -6.71
CA SER A 66 0.85 -4.71 -7.97
C SER A 66 0.02 -5.35 -9.09
N HIS A 67 -0.44 -4.55 -10.05
CA HIS A 67 -0.99 -5.06 -11.30
C HIS A 67 0.11 -5.03 -12.35
N GLU A 68 0.05 -5.96 -13.31
CA GLU A 68 1.12 -6.13 -14.29
C GLU A 68 0.55 -6.41 -15.67
N ARG A 69 1.32 -6.06 -16.70
CA ARG A 69 1.06 -6.49 -18.08
C ARG A 69 1.83 -7.78 -18.37
N PRO A 70 1.21 -8.78 -19.00
CA PRO A 70 1.90 -10.00 -19.35
C PRO A 70 2.90 -9.77 -20.47
N ASP A 71 3.96 -10.60 -20.48
CA ASP A 71 4.93 -10.64 -21.57
C ASP A 71 4.28 -11.12 -22.89
N SER A 72 5.08 -11.20 -23.96
CA SER A 72 4.59 -11.59 -25.29
C SER A 72 4.02 -13.01 -25.38
N ILE A 73 4.31 -13.86 -24.39
CA ILE A 73 3.84 -15.25 -24.29
C ILE A 73 2.82 -15.44 -23.16
N GLY A 74 2.36 -14.36 -22.52
CA GLY A 74 1.27 -14.38 -21.55
C GLY A 74 1.69 -14.53 -20.09
N ASN A 75 2.99 -14.47 -19.75
CA ASN A 75 3.45 -14.67 -18.38
C ASN A 75 3.56 -13.37 -17.58
N VAL A 76 3.29 -13.48 -16.28
CA VAL A 76 3.55 -12.46 -15.26
C VAL A 76 4.07 -13.13 -13.99
N THR A 77 4.94 -12.42 -13.26
CA THR A 77 5.27 -12.74 -11.87
C THR A 77 4.92 -11.56 -10.97
N PHE A 78 4.24 -11.84 -9.88
CA PHE A 78 3.94 -10.87 -8.83
C PHE A 78 4.67 -11.24 -7.54
N LEU A 79 5.11 -10.23 -6.81
CA LEU A 79 5.51 -10.38 -5.41
C LEU A 79 4.33 -9.97 -4.53
N LEU A 80 3.68 -10.92 -3.86
CA LEU A 80 2.50 -10.64 -3.03
C LEU A 80 2.86 -10.69 -1.54
N PRO A 81 3.04 -9.54 -0.86
CA PRO A 81 3.24 -9.50 0.59
C PRO A 81 1.93 -9.75 1.32
N LEU A 82 1.94 -10.51 2.42
CA LEU A 82 0.72 -10.94 3.11
C LEU A 82 0.80 -10.62 4.62
N PRO A 83 0.12 -9.57 5.11
CA PRO A 83 0.33 -9.04 6.46
C PRO A 83 -0.46 -9.74 7.57
N ASN A 84 -1.54 -10.44 7.22
CA ASN A 84 -2.51 -10.97 8.18
C ASN A 84 -2.38 -12.49 8.32
N PRO A 85 -2.14 -13.02 9.55
CA PRO A 85 -2.17 -14.46 9.80
C PRO A 85 -3.54 -15.08 9.47
N GLY A 86 -3.51 -16.31 8.95
CA GLY A 86 -4.72 -17.06 8.58
C GLY A 86 -4.59 -17.76 7.24
N LYS A 87 -5.63 -18.52 6.88
CA LYS A 87 -5.79 -19.03 5.53
C LYS A 87 -6.28 -17.88 4.65
N ILE A 88 -5.65 -17.70 3.49
CA ILE A 88 -6.08 -16.75 2.48
C ILE A 88 -6.35 -17.46 1.16
N GLU A 89 -7.21 -16.85 0.35
CA GLU A 89 -7.55 -17.28 -1.00
C GLU A 89 -7.03 -16.25 -2.00
N ILE A 90 -6.40 -16.72 -3.08
CA ILE A 90 -5.76 -15.88 -4.09
C ILE A 90 -6.36 -16.20 -5.45
N GLN A 91 -6.72 -15.14 -6.16
CA GLN A 91 -7.11 -15.19 -7.56
C GLN A 91 -6.46 -14.03 -8.32
N VAL A 92 -6.33 -14.19 -9.63
CA VAL A 92 -5.97 -13.11 -10.56
C VAL A 92 -7.08 -12.99 -11.58
N ILE A 93 -7.44 -11.76 -11.92
CA ILE A 93 -8.31 -11.49 -13.06
C ILE A 93 -7.48 -10.86 -14.18
N ALA A 94 -7.80 -11.20 -15.42
CA ALA A 94 -7.34 -10.46 -16.59
C ALA A 94 -8.47 -9.58 -17.13
N VAL A 95 -8.20 -8.28 -17.26
CA VAL A 95 -9.10 -7.28 -17.86
C VAL A 95 -8.41 -6.60 -19.04
N LYS A 96 -9.16 -5.92 -19.90
CA LYS A 96 -8.57 -5.13 -20.98
C LYS A 96 -7.82 -3.92 -20.40
N ALA A 97 -6.58 -3.76 -20.85
CA ALA A 97 -5.74 -2.62 -20.51
C ALA A 97 -5.95 -1.46 -21.48
N GLU A 98 -5.81 -0.24 -20.95
CA GLU A 98 -5.61 0.96 -21.75
C GLU A 98 -4.10 1.10 -22.03
N THR A 99 -3.70 0.91 -23.28
CA THR A 99 -2.28 0.86 -23.68
C THR A 99 -1.55 2.18 -23.49
N ASN A 100 -2.25 3.30 -23.58
CA ASN A 100 -1.69 4.65 -23.42
C ASN A 100 -1.87 5.21 -22.01
N ASN A 101 -2.33 4.39 -21.07
CA ASN A 101 -2.47 4.76 -19.66
C ASN A 101 -1.37 4.06 -18.86
N TRP A 102 -0.53 4.83 -18.17
CA TRP A 102 0.57 4.28 -17.39
C TRP A 102 0.07 3.36 -16.27
N MET A 103 -1.09 3.68 -15.66
CA MET A 103 -1.78 2.85 -14.65
C MET A 103 -2.47 1.61 -15.24
N GLY A 104 -2.49 1.46 -16.56
CA GLY A 104 -3.14 0.33 -17.24
C GLY A 104 -4.66 0.41 -17.33
N SER A 105 -5.36 1.21 -16.53
CA SER A 105 -6.80 1.43 -16.63
C SER A 105 -7.20 2.81 -16.10
N SER A 106 -8.21 3.43 -16.71
CA SER A 106 -8.86 4.65 -16.18
C SER A 106 -9.88 4.32 -15.10
N ASN A 107 -10.30 3.05 -15.01
CA ASN A 107 -11.22 2.59 -13.99
C ASN A 107 -10.49 2.42 -12.65
N ARG A 108 -10.51 3.48 -11.84
CA ARG A 108 -9.83 3.54 -10.54
C ARG A 108 -10.37 2.52 -9.53
N ASP A 109 -11.64 2.15 -9.64
CA ASP A 109 -12.25 1.17 -8.74
C ASP A 109 -11.67 -0.24 -8.93
N LEU A 110 -11.15 -0.56 -10.12
CA LEU A 110 -10.43 -1.80 -10.37
C LEU A 110 -9.02 -1.79 -9.75
N LEU A 111 -8.42 -0.61 -9.63
CA LEU A 111 -7.01 -0.48 -9.25
C LEU A 111 -6.79 -0.29 -7.76
N ILE A 112 -7.77 0.29 -7.05
CA ILE A 112 -7.64 0.60 -5.62
C ILE A 112 -7.62 -0.66 -4.76
N VAL A 113 -6.63 -0.75 -3.87
CA VAL A 113 -6.48 -1.84 -2.89
C VAL A 113 -7.70 -1.90 -1.98
N GLY A 114 -8.18 -3.12 -1.71
CA GLY A 114 -9.34 -3.36 -0.85
C GLY A 114 -10.69 -3.34 -1.57
N ASN A 115 -10.76 -2.92 -2.84
CA ASN A 115 -12.00 -3.06 -3.60
C ASN A 115 -12.32 -4.52 -3.91
N PHE A 116 -13.60 -4.83 -4.03
CA PHE A 116 -14.06 -6.19 -4.35
C PHE A 116 -13.64 -6.61 -5.75
N MET A 117 -13.36 -7.90 -5.90
CA MET A 117 -13.15 -8.52 -7.19
C MET A 117 -14.41 -8.41 -8.06
N PRO A 118 -14.31 -7.92 -9.31
CA PRO A 118 -15.44 -7.89 -10.21
C PRO A 118 -15.80 -9.29 -10.72
N ASP A 119 -17.08 -9.50 -11.02
CA ASP A 119 -17.53 -10.72 -11.71
C ASP A 119 -17.08 -10.78 -13.17
N SER A 120 -16.80 -9.62 -13.77
CA SER A 120 -16.34 -9.50 -15.15
C SER A 120 -14.84 -9.78 -15.29
N GLY A 121 -14.43 -10.10 -16.52
CA GLY A 121 -13.04 -10.45 -16.84
C GLY A 121 -12.79 -11.96 -16.88
N LEU A 122 -11.55 -12.34 -17.17
CA LEU A 122 -11.13 -13.74 -17.17
C LEU A 122 -10.47 -14.07 -15.83
N HIS A 123 -11.13 -14.93 -15.06
CA HIS A 123 -10.68 -15.34 -13.73
C HIS A 123 -9.72 -16.53 -13.81
N SER A 124 -8.73 -16.54 -12.92
CA SER A 124 -7.83 -17.67 -12.75
C SER A 124 -8.48 -18.82 -11.97
N ASN A 125 -7.80 -19.95 -11.89
CA ASN A 125 -8.02 -20.88 -10.77
C ASN A 125 -7.77 -20.18 -9.43
N GLU A 126 -8.36 -20.70 -8.36
CA GLU A 126 -8.12 -20.23 -6.99
C GLU A 126 -6.96 -21.00 -6.35
N LEU A 127 -6.18 -20.32 -5.53
CA LEU A 127 -5.14 -20.91 -4.69
C LEU A 127 -5.37 -20.55 -3.23
N SER A 128 -4.96 -21.43 -2.32
CA SER A 128 -4.95 -21.16 -0.88
C SER A 128 -3.52 -21.09 -0.35
N VAL A 129 -3.24 -20.11 0.51
CA VAL A 129 -1.95 -19.96 1.20
C VAL A 129 -2.20 -19.79 2.71
N ILE A 130 -1.34 -20.35 3.54
CA ILE A 130 -1.37 -20.19 5.00
C ILE A 130 -0.35 -19.15 5.44
N VAL A 131 -0.83 -18.00 5.92
CA VAL A 131 -0.01 -16.97 6.54
C VAL A 131 0.13 -17.29 8.02
N LYS A 132 1.35 -17.55 8.47
CA LYS A 132 1.66 -17.88 9.87
C LYS A 132 1.99 -16.62 10.65
N LYS A 133 1.49 -16.51 11.88
CA LYS A 133 2.00 -15.52 12.84
C LYS A 133 3.50 -15.74 13.01
N ARG A 134 4.27 -14.65 13.14
CA ARG A 134 5.70 -14.72 13.45
C ARG A 134 6.02 -13.84 14.64
N THR A 135 7.07 -14.22 15.36
CA THR A 135 7.73 -13.33 16.31
C THR A 135 8.55 -12.32 15.52
N MET A 136 8.40 -11.05 15.84
CA MET A 136 9.22 -10.01 15.24
C MET A 136 10.56 -9.90 15.99
N PRO A 137 11.66 -9.55 15.32
CA PRO A 137 12.91 -9.23 16.01
C PRO A 137 12.65 -8.09 17.00
N ALA A 138 13.28 -8.15 18.17
CA ALA A 138 13.34 -6.99 19.05
C ALA A 138 14.15 -5.88 18.35
N ALA A 139 13.76 -4.63 18.57
CA ALA A 139 14.59 -3.50 18.15
C ALA A 139 15.94 -3.55 18.88
N SER A 140 17.02 -3.10 18.22
CA SER A 140 18.33 -2.96 18.85
C SER A 140 18.26 -1.97 20.02
N ASP A 141 18.94 -2.28 21.12
CA ASP A 141 19.08 -1.42 22.30
C ASP A 141 20.50 -0.82 22.43
N ASP A 142 21.27 -0.85 21.33
CA ASP A 142 22.65 -0.36 21.24
C ASP A 142 22.84 1.14 21.48
N GLY A 143 21.76 1.86 21.80
CA GLY A 143 21.74 3.30 22.07
C GLY A 143 21.46 4.16 20.85
N HIS A 144 21.28 3.58 19.66
CA HIS A 144 20.89 4.31 18.46
C HIS A 144 19.37 4.25 18.21
N LEU A 145 18.80 5.38 17.80
CA LEU A 145 17.42 5.45 17.33
C LEU A 145 17.40 5.66 15.82
N PHE A 146 16.77 4.75 15.11
CA PHE A 146 16.53 4.80 13.67
C PHE A 146 15.06 5.16 13.38
N CYS A 147 14.88 6.25 12.64
CA CYS A 147 13.59 6.79 12.27
C CYS A 147 13.32 6.59 10.78
N VAL A 148 12.06 6.31 10.43
CA VAL A 148 11.57 6.42 9.05
C VAL A 148 10.43 7.43 8.98
N GLN A 149 10.47 8.34 8.01
CA GLN A 149 9.33 9.18 7.68
C GLN A 149 8.27 8.35 6.96
N TRP A 150 7.00 8.56 7.31
CA TRP A 150 5.87 7.91 6.67
C TRP A 150 4.90 8.95 6.12
N GLU A 151 4.44 8.73 4.89
CA GLU A 151 3.61 9.67 4.14
C GLU A 151 2.12 9.24 4.13
N PRO A 152 1.27 9.81 5.01
CA PRO A 152 -0.15 9.48 5.12
C PRO A 152 -1.06 10.08 4.03
N TRP A 153 -0.50 10.69 2.98
CA TRP A 153 -1.25 11.55 2.06
C TRP A 153 -1.72 10.87 0.76
N PHE A 154 -1.56 9.54 0.62
CA PHE A 154 -2.14 8.78 -0.49
C PHE A 154 -3.65 8.58 -0.29
N ILE A 155 -4.40 9.68 -0.35
CA ILE A 155 -5.85 9.78 -0.14
C ILE A 155 -6.46 10.72 -1.20
N PRO A 156 -7.56 10.35 -1.89
CA PRO A 156 -8.35 9.12 -1.77
C PRO A 156 -7.88 8.02 -2.75
N GLY A 157 -6.82 7.28 -2.41
CA GLY A 157 -6.38 6.12 -3.20
C GLY A 157 -5.70 6.48 -4.54
N PRO A 158 -6.00 5.77 -5.67
CA PRO A 158 -5.30 5.87 -6.96
C PRO A 158 -5.15 7.29 -7.53
N GLY A 159 -6.06 8.21 -7.20
CA GLY A 159 -5.98 9.60 -7.62
C GLY A 159 -4.73 10.33 -7.10
N SER A 160 -4.17 9.86 -5.98
CA SER A 160 -2.95 10.40 -5.36
C SER A 160 -1.68 9.78 -5.93
N TRP A 161 -1.79 8.81 -6.84
CA TRP A 161 -0.66 8.13 -7.46
C TRP A 161 -0.29 8.70 -8.83
N THR A 162 -0.89 9.81 -9.27
CA THR A 162 -0.75 10.34 -10.65
C THR A 162 0.67 10.71 -11.05
N SER A 163 1.54 11.04 -10.09
CA SER A 163 2.97 11.32 -10.30
C SER A 163 3.88 10.16 -9.97
N ALA A 164 3.34 8.97 -9.67
CA ALA A 164 4.15 7.83 -9.29
C ALA A 164 4.92 7.26 -10.49
N GLU A 165 6.17 6.89 -10.26
CA GLU A 165 7.05 6.30 -11.28
C GLU A 165 6.87 4.78 -11.40
N ALA A 166 6.13 4.17 -10.47
CA ALA A 166 5.90 2.74 -10.40
C ALA A 166 4.59 2.41 -9.66
N VAL A 167 4.14 1.16 -9.81
CA VAL A 167 3.04 0.60 -9.02
C VAL A 167 3.61 0.03 -7.72
N PRO A 168 3.11 0.42 -6.53
CA PRO A 168 3.55 -0.18 -5.28
C PRO A 168 3.32 -1.69 -5.26
N ILE A 169 4.19 -2.43 -4.57
CA ILE A 169 4.06 -3.89 -4.44
C ILE A 169 2.73 -4.31 -3.81
N VAL A 170 2.14 -3.48 -2.92
CA VAL A 170 0.80 -3.71 -2.34
C VAL A 170 -0.35 -3.27 -3.25
N GLY A 171 -0.07 -2.58 -4.36
CA GLY A 171 -1.05 -1.95 -5.26
C GLY A 171 -1.28 -0.47 -4.95
N PHE A 172 -2.13 0.20 -5.73
CA PHE A 172 -2.52 1.59 -5.45
C PHE A 172 -3.45 1.64 -4.25
N TYR A 173 -2.88 2.00 -3.10
CA TYR A 173 -3.60 1.99 -1.84
C TYR A 173 -4.15 3.36 -1.47
N ASP A 174 -5.11 3.32 -0.55
CA ASP A 174 -5.54 4.46 0.27
C ASP A 174 -4.84 4.36 1.63
N SER A 175 -4.35 5.48 2.17
CA SER A 175 -3.62 5.52 3.45
C SER A 175 -4.50 5.17 4.67
N TYR A 176 -5.81 5.04 4.50
CA TYR A 176 -6.73 4.52 5.53
C TYR A 176 -6.75 2.99 5.59
N ASN A 177 -6.19 2.28 4.60
CA ASN A 177 -6.27 0.82 4.53
C ASN A 177 -5.41 0.16 5.61
N GLU A 178 -6.07 -0.51 6.56
CA GLU A 178 -5.42 -1.14 7.71
C GLU A 178 -4.39 -2.22 7.32
N ASP A 179 -4.69 -3.01 6.28
CA ASP A 179 -3.81 -4.10 5.84
C ASP A 179 -2.52 -3.54 5.22
N VAL A 180 -2.62 -2.43 4.49
CA VAL A 180 -1.47 -1.72 3.92
C VAL A 180 -0.63 -1.11 5.04
N ILE A 181 -1.26 -0.43 6.01
CA ILE A 181 -0.56 0.12 7.17
C ILE A 181 0.19 -1.00 7.91
N ARG A 182 -0.50 -2.10 8.21
CA ARG A 182 0.10 -3.26 8.88
C ARG A 182 1.29 -3.79 8.09
N GLN A 183 1.18 -3.92 6.77
CA GLN A 183 2.27 -4.38 5.93
C GLN A 183 3.48 -3.44 5.96
N HIS A 184 3.27 -2.13 5.92
CA HIS A 184 4.36 -1.15 6.07
C HIS A 184 5.05 -1.27 7.43
N VAL A 185 4.28 -1.37 8.52
CA VAL A 185 4.83 -1.54 9.87
C VAL A 185 5.67 -2.81 9.96
N LEU A 186 5.20 -3.93 9.42
CA LEU A 186 5.97 -5.18 9.41
C LEU A 186 7.29 -5.06 8.64
N TRP A 187 7.33 -4.27 7.56
CA TRP A 187 8.57 -3.97 6.84
C TRP A 187 9.50 -3.06 7.63
N PHE A 188 8.98 -2.01 8.26
CA PHE A 188 9.77 -1.13 9.11
C PHE A 188 10.40 -1.88 10.28
N MET A 189 9.67 -2.81 10.88
CA MET A 189 10.19 -3.69 11.92
C MET A 189 11.31 -4.61 11.41
N ASP A 190 11.18 -5.16 10.20
CA ASP A 190 12.25 -5.95 9.58
C ASP A 190 13.51 -5.12 9.27
N LEU A 191 13.35 -3.81 9.06
CA LEU A 191 14.46 -2.87 8.85
C LEU A 191 15.09 -2.36 10.16
N GLY A 192 14.54 -2.73 11.32
CA GLY A 192 15.02 -2.26 12.62
C GLY A 192 14.63 -0.82 12.95
N VAL A 193 13.54 -0.30 12.36
CA VAL A 193 13.02 1.03 12.69
C VAL A 193 12.55 1.08 14.13
N ASN A 194 13.10 2.01 14.92
CA ASN A 194 12.72 2.22 16.32
C ASN A 194 11.43 3.06 16.41
N PHE A 195 11.30 4.08 15.57
CA PHE A 195 10.11 4.91 15.53
C PHE A 195 9.77 5.42 14.12
N ILE A 196 8.48 5.62 13.88
CA ILE A 196 7.91 6.05 12.60
C ILE A 196 7.45 7.49 12.75
N MET A 197 7.68 8.29 11.71
CA MET A 197 7.38 9.72 11.70
C MET A 197 6.33 10.09 10.66
N PRO A 198 5.03 10.11 11.01
CA PRO A 198 3.98 10.62 10.13
C PRO A 198 4.24 12.07 9.72
N ASP A 199 4.25 12.33 8.41
CA ASP A 199 4.51 13.63 7.82
C ASP A 199 3.28 14.55 7.89
N TRP A 200 3.38 15.61 8.70
CA TRP A 200 2.40 16.68 8.86
C TRP A 200 2.99 18.05 8.43
N SER A 201 4.03 18.03 7.60
CA SER A 201 4.85 19.19 7.24
C SER A 201 4.09 20.33 6.55
N ASN A 202 2.90 20.06 6.02
CA ASN A 202 2.10 20.98 5.23
C ASN A 202 0.75 21.36 5.86
N HIS A 203 0.46 20.91 7.08
CA HIS A 203 -0.87 21.08 7.67
C HIS A 203 -1.27 22.53 7.92
N ILE A 204 -0.33 23.35 8.37
CA ILE A 204 -0.59 24.71 8.85
C ILE A 204 0.00 25.81 7.96
N TRP A 205 0.32 25.53 6.69
CA TRP A 205 0.84 26.53 5.76
C TRP A 205 -0.04 27.79 5.69
N GLY A 206 0.56 28.95 6.00
CA GLY A 206 -0.08 30.26 6.01
C GLY A 206 -1.19 30.43 7.05
N LYS A 207 -1.28 29.55 8.05
CA LYS A 207 -2.35 29.56 9.05
C LYS A 207 -1.97 30.39 10.27
N LYS A 208 -2.95 31.12 10.79
CA LYS A 208 -2.84 31.86 12.04
C LYS A 208 -3.26 31.03 13.24
N HIS A 209 -4.19 30.10 13.03
CA HIS A 209 -4.73 29.20 14.04
C HIS A 209 -4.87 27.77 13.49
N TRP A 210 -4.79 26.77 14.37
CA TRP A 210 -4.95 25.36 14.02
C TRP A 210 -6.34 25.05 13.45
N ASN A 211 -7.38 25.75 13.89
CA ASN A 211 -8.75 25.51 13.40
C ASN A 211 -8.96 25.93 11.93
N GLU A 212 -8.00 26.65 11.32
CA GLU A 212 -8.05 27.12 9.93
C GLU A 212 -7.56 26.07 8.90
N ILE A 213 -7.14 24.89 9.34
CA ILE A 213 -6.69 23.82 8.44
C ILE A 213 -7.80 23.40 7.46
N GLY A 214 -7.38 23.02 6.24
CA GLY A 214 -8.29 22.54 5.19
C GLY A 214 -8.56 21.03 5.28
N ASP A 215 -9.46 20.56 4.42
CA ASP A 215 -9.88 19.16 4.42
C ASP A 215 -8.75 18.18 4.08
N GLY A 216 -7.79 18.57 3.23
CA GLY A 216 -6.61 17.75 2.94
C GLY A 216 -5.76 17.47 4.19
N ALA A 217 -5.51 18.50 5.02
CA ALA A 217 -4.80 18.33 6.29
C ALA A 217 -5.63 17.48 7.27
N ARG A 218 -6.95 17.68 7.35
CA ARG A 218 -7.84 16.83 8.18
C ARG A 218 -7.83 15.36 7.74
N ALA A 219 -7.76 15.11 6.44
CA ALA A 219 -7.68 13.77 5.88
C ALA A 219 -6.37 13.08 6.28
N ILE A 220 -5.24 13.80 6.29
CA ILE A 220 -3.96 13.30 6.81
C ILE A 220 -4.02 13.03 8.32
N VAL A 221 -4.65 13.92 9.10
CA VAL A 221 -4.90 13.68 10.54
C VAL A 221 -5.69 12.38 10.72
N HIS A 222 -6.73 12.15 9.91
CA HIS A 222 -7.49 10.91 9.95
C HIS A 222 -6.65 9.68 9.61
N ALA A 223 -5.82 9.73 8.55
CA ALA A 223 -4.90 8.64 8.20
C ALA A 223 -3.90 8.33 9.33
N THR A 224 -3.45 9.37 10.04
CA THR A 224 -2.59 9.20 11.22
C THR A 224 -3.33 8.53 12.37
N THR A 225 -4.61 8.85 12.58
CA THR A 225 -5.46 8.12 13.54
C THR A 225 -5.61 6.65 13.16
N CYS A 226 -5.90 6.33 11.89
CA CYS A 226 -5.96 4.95 11.40
C CYS A 226 -4.63 4.22 11.65
N PHE A 227 -3.50 4.89 11.39
CA PHE A 227 -2.17 4.36 11.64
C PHE A 227 -1.95 4.02 13.13
N LEU A 228 -2.25 4.95 14.04
CA LEU A 228 -2.14 4.72 15.48
C LEU A 228 -3.05 3.58 15.96
N GLU A 229 -4.25 3.45 15.39
CA GLU A 229 -5.14 2.33 15.70
C GLU A 229 -4.58 0.99 15.25
N VAL A 230 -3.96 0.90 14.07
CA VAL A 230 -3.31 -0.33 13.61
C VAL A 230 -2.13 -0.70 14.52
N LEU A 231 -1.29 0.26 14.89
CA LEU A 231 -0.20 0.02 15.87
C LEU A 231 -0.75 -0.49 17.21
N ALA A 232 -1.83 0.12 17.69
CA ALA A 232 -2.45 -0.26 18.94
C ALA A 232 -3.08 -1.67 18.85
N LYS A 233 -3.70 -2.05 17.73
CA LYS A 233 -4.21 -3.43 17.49
C LYS A 233 -3.05 -4.43 17.46
N MET A 234 -1.97 -4.12 16.75
CA MET A 234 -0.77 -4.97 16.70
C MET A 234 -0.14 -5.15 18.10
N ARG A 235 -0.09 -4.09 18.91
CA ARG A 235 0.30 -4.19 20.33
C ARG A 235 -0.61 -5.11 21.13
N ASP A 236 -1.93 -5.01 20.95
CA ASP A 236 -2.90 -5.89 21.63
C ASP A 236 -2.75 -7.36 21.19
N GLU A 237 -2.25 -7.61 19.98
CA GLU A 237 -1.85 -8.94 19.50
C GLU A 237 -0.51 -9.44 20.08
N GLY A 238 0.15 -8.63 20.92
CA GLY A 238 1.44 -8.92 21.54
C GLY A 238 2.65 -8.63 20.64
N ILE A 239 2.49 -7.78 19.61
CA ILE A 239 3.60 -7.35 18.75
C ILE A 239 4.19 -6.06 19.35
N ASP A 240 5.49 -6.08 19.62
CA ASP A 240 6.21 -4.87 20.06
C ASP A 240 6.46 -3.95 18.86
N VAL A 241 5.55 -3.01 18.62
CA VAL A 241 5.56 -2.13 17.45
C VAL A 241 6.52 -0.94 17.62
N PRO A 242 7.05 -0.38 16.51
CA PRO A 242 7.81 0.86 16.55
C PRO A 242 7.01 1.99 17.20
N LYS A 243 7.73 2.91 17.86
CA LYS A 243 7.14 4.11 18.44
C LYS A 243 6.79 5.15 17.36
N VAL A 244 6.23 6.28 17.78
CA VAL A 244 5.79 7.35 16.88
C VAL A 244 6.30 8.71 17.36
N ALA A 245 6.76 9.54 16.43
CA ALA A 245 6.97 10.97 16.61
C ALA A 245 6.32 11.70 15.43
N ILE A 246 5.45 12.68 15.67
CA ILE A 246 4.77 13.37 14.55
C ILE A 246 5.65 14.51 14.05
N MET A 247 5.63 14.79 12.74
CA MET A 247 6.37 15.88 12.12
C MET A 247 5.49 17.05 11.64
N PRO A 248 5.04 17.96 12.53
CA PRO A 248 4.43 19.22 12.12
C PRO A 248 5.43 20.10 11.37
N GLY A 249 4.97 20.84 10.36
CA GLY A 249 5.80 21.83 9.66
C GLY A 249 5.30 23.25 9.88
N ILE A 250 6.23 24.17 10.17
CA ILE A 250 5.92 25.59 10.39
C ILE A 250 6.23 26.46 9.18
N SER A 251 7.22 26.07 8.35
CA SER A 251 7.73 26.95 7.29
C SER A 251 8.00 26.27 5.95
N ASN A 252 7.61 25.01 5.76
CA ASN A 252 7.79 24.28 4.50
C ASN A 252 7.04 24.93 3.31
N GLY A 253 6.06 25.80 3.58
CA GLY A 253 5.36 26.67 2.63
C GLY A 253 5.26 28.09 3.18
N PRO A 254 4.20 28.87 2.84
CA PRO A 254 3.93 30.13 3.54
C PRO A 254 4.00 29.91 5.06
N PRO A 255 4.81 30.70 5.80
CA PRO A 255 4.98 30.48 7.23
C PRO A 255 3.66 30.48 7.99
N ALA A 256 3.58 29.60 8.98
CA ALA A 256 2.51 29.58 9.97
C ALA A 256 2.94 30.34 11.22
N THR A 257 1.97 30.82 11.99
CA THR A 257 2.28 31.47 13.27
C THR A 257 2.69 30.45 14.33
N MET A 258 3.46 30.89 15.33
CA MET A 258 3.71 30.09 16.53
C MET A 258 2.41 29.75 17.31
N ILE A 259 1.36 30.56 17.16
CA ILE A 259 0.04 30.29 17.76
C ILE A 259 -0.57 29.04 17.12
N ALA A 260 -0.60 28.97 15.78
CA ALA A 260 -1.11 27.81 15.07
C ALA A 260 -0.33 26.53 15.42
N LEU A 261 1.00 26.63 15.52
CA LEU A 261 1.84 25.50 15.93
C LEU A 261 1.52 25.04 17.37
N ASN A 262 1.46 25.97 18.33
CA ASN A 262 1.16 25.61 19.72
C ASN A 262 -0.24 24.99 19.87
N GLU A 263 -1.25 25.54 19.20
CA GLU A 263 -2.60 24.97 19.19
C GLU A 263 -2.63 23.56 18.57
N GLN A 264 -1.83 23.32 17.52
CA GLN A 264 -1.68 22.00 16.91
C GLN A 264 -1.00 21.01 17.87
N LEU A 265 0.06 21.42 18.56
CA LEU A 265 0.78 20.60 19.54
C LEU A 265 -0.13 20.25 20.73
N ASP A 266 -0.91 21.21 21.23
CA ASP A 266 -1.91 20.97 22.27
C ASP A 266 -2.96 19.97 21.79
N TRP A 267 -3.45 20.11 20.55
CA TRP A 267 -4.40 19.16 19.97
C TRP A 267 -3.80 17.74 19.89
N ILE A 268 -2.56 17.59 19.41
CA ILE A 268 -1.86 16.29 19.34
C ILE A 268 -1.74 15.68 20.74
N TYR A 269 -1.35 16.48 21.73
CA TYR A 269 -1.17 16.02 23.09
C TYR A 269 -2.49 15.49 23.68
N GLN A 270 -3.58 16.25 23.53
CA GLN A 270 -4.89 15.87 24.05
C GLN A 270 -5.50 14.66 23.32
N ASN A 271 -5.40 14.61 21.99
CA ASN A 271 -6.12 13.61 21.19
C ASN A 271 -5.34 12.32 20.99
N TYR A 272 -4.00 12.38 21.05
CA TYR A 272 -3.16 11.21 20.82
C TYR A 272 -2.29 10.83 22.02
N VAL A 273 -1.51 11.75 22.59
CA VAL A 273 -0.56 11.40 23.66
C VAL A 273 -1.29 10.98 24.94
N LEU A 274 -2.30 11.76 25.36
CA LEU A 274 -3.11 11.45 26.55
C LEU A 274 -4.16 10.37 26.30
N ASN A 275 -4.39 9.99 25.04
CA ASN A 275 -5.40 9.00 24.72
C ASN A 275 -4.95 7.60 25.23
N PRO A 276 -5.71 6.97 26.15
CA PRO A 276 -5.33 5.68 26.74
C PRO A 276 -5.13 4.58 25.69
N ARG A 277 -5.83 4.66 24.55
CA ARG A 277 -5.71 3.72 23.44
C ARG A 277 -4.28 3.66 22.88
N PHE A 278 -3.61 4.81 22.81
CA PHE A 278 -2.28 4.99 22.23
C PHE A 278 -1.17 5.08 23.27
N LYS A 279 -1.47 4.75 24.54
CA LYS A 279 -0.48 4.72 25.61
C LYS A 279 0.72 3.86 25.22
N GLY A 280 1.92 4.43 25.40
CA GLY A 280 3.19 3.78 25.12
C GLY A 280 3.53 3.65 23.63
N LEU A 281 2.78 4.29 22.72
CA LEU A 281 3.11 4.32 21.29
C LEU A 281 4.01 5.50 20.89
N PHE A 282 4.11 6.55 21.71
CA PHE A 282 4.94 7.71 21.39
C PHE A 282 6.40 7.47 21.80
N GLN A 283 7.32 7.98 20.98
CA GLN A 283 8.76 7.95 21.27
C GLN A 283 9.05 9.00 22.34
N ASP A 284 9.71 8.60 23.42
CA ASP A 284 10.16 9.54 24.46
C ASP A 284 11.58 10.02 24.20
N TYR A 285 11.84 11.29 24.52
CA TYR A 285 13.15 11.93 24.56
C TYR A 285 13.19 12.83 25.79
N ASP A 286 14.19 12.65 26.67
CA ASP A 286 14.31 13.34 27.96
C ASP A 286 13.04 13.29 28.83
N GLY A 287 12.36 12.14 28.82
CA GLY A 287 11.15 11.88 29.62
C GLY A 287 9.88 12.56 29.08
N LYS A 288 9.89 13.03 27.83
CA LYS A 288 8.74 13.64 27.16
C LYS A 288 8.52 13.05 25.77
N PRO A 289 7.27 13.04 25.26
CA PRO A 289 7.00 12.67 23.88
C PRO A 289 7.80 13.55 22.91
N LEU A 290 8.48 12.92 21.97
CA LEU A 290 9.27 13.55 20.93
C LEU A 290 8.35 14.10 19.83
N MET A 291 8.57 15.36 19.47
CA MET A 291 7.98 16.03 18.31
C MET A 291 9.10 16.57 17.43
N ILE A 292 9.03 16.33 16.13
CA ILE A 292 10.07 16.76 15.18
C ILE A 292 9.49 17.87 14.33
N ILE A 293 9.87 19.13 14.58
CA ILE A 293 9.28 20.26 13.86
C ILE A 293 10.08 20.53 12.59
N LEU A 294 9.43 20.50 11.44
CA LEU A 294 10.04 20.94 10.18
C LEU A 294 10.00 22.46 10.06
N ASP A 295 11.18 23.08 10.16
CA ASP A 295 11.43 24.48 9.83
C ASP A 295 12.54 24.55 8.76
N ILE A 296 12.20 25.02 7.55
CA ILE A 296 13.16 25.21 6.44
C ILE A 296 13.97 26.51 6.57
N GLY A 297 14.03 27.08 7.77
CA GLY A 297 14.83 28.26 8.08
C GLY A 297 14.12 29.59 7.83
N ALA A 298 12.79 29.58 7.62
CA ALA A 298 12.05 30.84 7.57
C ALA A 298 12.15 31.57 8.91
N LEU A 299 12.09 30.88 10.05
CA LEU A 299 12.24 31.53 11.36
C LEU A 299 13.67 32.00 11.64
N GLY A 300 14.67 31.43 10.94
CA GLY A 300 16.08 31.83 11.03
C GLY A 300 16.46 33.04 10.15
N SER A 301 15.59 33.44 9.22
CA SER A 301 15.83 34.59 8.35
C SER A 301 15.52 35.90 9.07
N LYS A 302 16.41 36.89 8.98
CA LYS A 302 16.15 38.27 9.48
C LYS A 302 14.90 38.93 8.86
N LYS A 303 14.41 38.39 7.74
CA LYS A 303 13.21 38.84 7.03
C LYS A 303 12.06 37.83 7.12
N GLY A 304 12.27 36.69 7.79
CA GLY A 304 11.28 35.65 7.90
C GLY A 304 10.24 36.04 8.93
N THR A 305 9.03 36.27 8.45
CA THR A 305 7.87 36.47 9.30
C THR A 305 7.14 35.14 9.40
N ALA A 306 6.88 34.69 10.64
CA ALA A 306 5.87 33.67 10.95
C ALA A 306 4.46 34.25 10.74
#